data_AF-B4RIS4-F1
#
_entry.id   AF-B4RIS4-F1
#
_cell.length_a   1.000
_cell.length_b   1.000
_cell.length_c   1.000
_cell.angle_alpha   90.00
_cell.angle_beta   90.00
_cell.angle_gamma   90.00
#
_symmetry.space_group_name_H-M   'P 1'
#
loop_
_entity.id
_entity.type
_entity.pdbx_description
1 polymer ?
#
loop_
_entity_poly.entity_id
_entity_poly.type
_entity_poly.pdbx_seq_one_letter_code
_entity_poly.pdbx_strand_id
1 'polypeptide(L)'
;MRPAWSSRKVNDLVWRIAGTRTFRIDSFSTKIVPSSYLGRRVVILTSARTVSAGEELAYNMKVLGRATVIGETTKGGANPGGIERVGSRLVAFIPTGQARNPTTGTNWEGAGVAPDIHASAADALAVAMRELRVPNVRSKALGELTTEAVFRPAGH
;
A
#
# COMPACT_ATOMS: atom_id res chain seq x y z
N MET A 1 -4.06 0.12 -26.85
CA MET A 1 -4.20 -0.52 -25.51
C MET A 1 -2.91 -1.30 -25.23
N ARG A 2 -2.27 -1.15 -24.05
CA ARG A 2 -1.03 -1.88 -23.76
C ARG A 2 -1.33 -3.36 -23.44
N PRO A 3 -0.51 -4.33 -23.88
CA PRO A 3 -0.71 -5.74 -23.56
C PRO A 3 -0.74 -5.98 -22.05
N ALA A 4 -1.56 -6.94 -21.62
CA ALA A 4 -1.68 -7.35 -20.21
C ALA A 4 -0.32 -7.79 -19.59
N TRP A 5 0.61 -8.21 -20.45
CA TRP A 5 1.94 -8.75 -20.11
C TRP A 5 3.04 -7.69 -20.05
N SER A 6 2.73 -6.39 -20.13
CA SER A 6 3.76 -5.34 -20.05
C SER A 6 4.09 -4.94 -18.61
N SER A 7 5.38 -4.70 -18.34
CA SER A 7 5.80 -4.09 -17.07
C SER A 7 5.08 -2.75 -16.86
N ARG A 8 4.59 -2.52 -15.64
CA ARG A 8 3.92 -1.29 -15.23
C ARG A 8 4.74 -0.60 -14.17
N LYS A 9 4.93 0.71 -14.33
CA LYS A 9 5.54 1.54 -13.30
C LYS A 9 4.62 1.56 -12.07
N VAL A 10 5.20 1.33 -10.90
CA VAL A 10 4.48 1.20 -9.63
C VAL A 10 4.61 2.49 -8.84
N ASN A 11 5.84 2.94 -8.56
CA ASN A 11 6.11 4.11 -7.75
C ASN A 11 7.52 4.64 -8.04
N ASP A 12 7.76 5.90 -7.70
CA ASP A 12 9.11 6.45 -7.53
C ASP A 12 9.33 6.81 -6.06
N LEU A 13 10.54 6.59 -5.55
CA LEU A 13 11.03 7.25 -4.34
C LEU A 13 11.99 8.36 -4.76
N VAL A 14 11.61 9.60 -4.45
CA VAL A 14 12.37 10.80 -4.77
C VAL A 14 13.12 11.23 -3.52
N TRP A 15 14.41 10.97 -3.50
CA TRP A 15 15.27 11.24 -2.37
C TRP A 15 15.97 12.59 -2.50
N ARG A 16 15.92 13.39 -1.45
CA ARG A 16 16.74 14.59 -1.37
C ARG A 16 18.19 14.20 -1.08
N ILE A 17 19.13 14.76 -1.83
CA ILE A 17 20.56 14.60 -1.54
C ILE A 17 20.95 15.66 -0.49
N ALA A 18 21.55 15.21 0.62
CA ALA A 18 21.92 16.08 1.72
C ALA A 18 22.92 17.16 1.27
N GLY A 19 22.73 18.39 1.74
CA GLY A 19 23.59 19.53 1.39
C GLY A 19 23.35 20.11 -0.01
N THR A 20 22.44 19.55 -0.81
CA THR A 20 22.18 20.03 -2.17
C THR A 20 20.70 20.42 -2.39
N ARG A 21 20.41 20.87 -3.61
CA ARG A 21 19.05 21.03 -4.16
C ARG A 21 18.72 19.95 -5.21
N THR A 22 19.52 18.90 -5.27
CA THR A 22 19.39 17.82 -6.25
C THR A 22 18.70 16.61 -5.62
N PHE A 23 18.10 15.78 -6.48
CA PHE A 23 17.32 14.61 -6.08
C PHE A 23 17.84 13.36 -6.79
N ARG A 24 17.80 12.23 -6.09
CA ARG A 24 17.96 10.89 -6.67
C ARG A 24 16.59 10.23 -6.76
N ILE A 25 16.32 9.52 -7.85
CA ILE A 25 15.05 8.83 -8.05
C ILE A 25 15.31 7.34 -8.12
N ASP A 26 14.67 6.59 -7.23
CA ASP A 26 14.57 5.14 -7.33
C ASP A 26 13.20 4.80 -7.93
N SER A 27 13.20 4.18 -9.12
CA SER A 27 11.98 3.80 -9.82
C SER A 27 11.67 2.32 -9.63
N PHE A 28 10.39 2.04 -9.32
CA PHE A 28 9.89 0.69 -9.12
C PHE A 28 8.86 0.34 -10.19
N SER A 29 8.97 -0.86 -10.76
CA SER A 29 8.06 -1.38 -11.77
C SER A 29 7.77 -2.86 -11.54
N THR A 30 6.60 -3.32 -12.00
CA THR A 30 6.23 -4.74 -11.94
C THR A 30 7.16 -5.56 -12.84
N LYS A 31 7.48 -6.77 -12.42
CA LYS A 31 8.16 -7.77 -13.25
C LYS A 31 7.13 -8.76 -13.77
N ILE A 32 7.31 -9.22 -15.00
CA ILE A 32 6.51 -10.30 -15.55
C ILE A 32 6.95 -11.58 -14.86
N VAL A 33 6.00 -12.36 -14.38
CA VAL A 33 6.22 -13.63 -13.68
C VAL A 33 5.49 -14.76 -14.40
N PRO A 34 6.01 -16.00 -14.39
CA PRO A 34 5.40 -17.13 -15.10
C PRO A 34 3.98 -17.45 -14.62
N SER A 35 3.72 -17.26 -13.32
CA SER A 35 2.40 -17.41 -12.71
C SER A 35 1.87 -16.05 -12.29
N SER A 36 0.61 -15.78 -12.64
CA SER A 36 -0.03 -14.51 -12.33
C SER A 36 -1.44 -14.70 -11.79
N TYR A 37 -1.80 -13.85 -10.82
CA TYR A 37 -3.18 -13.75 -10.34
C TYR A 37 -4.01 -12.76 -11.18
N LEU A 38 -3.53 -12.37 -12.36
CA LEU A 38 -4.31 -11.58 -13.31
C LEU A 38 -5.64 -12.28 -13.61
N GLY A 39 -6.75 -11.56 -13.45
CA GLY A 39 -8.10 -12.09 -13.60
C GLY A 39 -8.75 -12.57 -12.30
N ARG A 40 -8.00 -12.71 -11.20
CA ARG A 40 -8.59 -12.95 -9.88
C ARG A 40 -8.92 -11.63 -9.20
N ARG A 41 -10.05 -11.61 -8.49
CA ARG A 41 -10.43 -10.46 -7.66
C ARG A 41 -9.56 -10.44 -6.41
N VAL A 42 -8.93 -9.29 -6.17
CA VAL A 42 -8.12 -9.04 -4.97
C VAL A 42 -8.78 -7.92 -4.18
N VAL A 43 -8.89 -8.10 -2.87
CA VAL A 43 -9.38 -7.10 -1.94
C VAL A 43 -8.30 -6.82 -0.91
N ILE A 44 -8.12 -5.55 -0.55
CA ILE A 44 -7.20 -5.11 0.50
C ILE A 44 -8.03 -4.45 1.59
N LEU A 45 -7.87 -4.90 2.83
CA LEU A 45 -8.56 -4.35 3.97
C LEU A 45 -7.70 -3.27 4.63
N THR A 46 -8.28 -2.10 4.88
CA THR A 46 -7.58 -0.99 5.54
C THR A 46 -8.32 -0.51 6.78
N SER A 47 -7.57 0.07 7.71
CA SER A 47 -8.10 0.77 8.88
C SER A 47 -7.38 2.10 9.07
N ALA A 48 -7.89 2.95 9.97
CA ALA A 48 -7.19 4.17 10.40
C ALA A 48 -5.80 3.90 11.04
N ARG A 49 -5.48 2.65 11.37
CA ARG A 49 -4.16 2.23 11.88
C ARG A 49 -3.17 1.84 10.77
N THR A 50 -3.65 1.58 9.56
CA THR A 50 -2.78 1.24 8.43
C THR A 50 -1.90 2.44 8.11
N VAL A 51 -0.58 2.24 8.08
CA VAL A 51 0.40 3.31 7.86
C VAL A 51 1.60 2.79 7.06
N SER A 52 2.34 3.69 6.40
CA SER A 52 3.64 3.39 5.75
C SER A 52 3.51 2.39 4.61
N ALA A 53 4.35 1.36 4.53
CA ALA A 53 4.36 0.40 3.43
C ALA A 53 3.00 -0.31 3.20
N GLY A 54 2.17 -0.43 4.25
CA GLY A 54 0.80 -0.93 4.10
C GLY A 54 -0.09 0.00 3.28
N GLU A 55 0.11 1.32 3.39
CA GLU A 55 -0.55 2.32 2.57
C GLU A 55 -0.01 2.35 1.15
N GLU A 56 1.31 2.23 0.97
CA GLU A 56 1.93 2.16 -0.36
C GLU A 56 1.35 1.00 -1.18
N LEU A 57 1.23 -0.18 -0.57
CA LEU A 57 0.62 -1.34 -1.19
C LEU A 57 -0.83 -1.05 -1.59
N ALA A 58 -1.65 -0.55 -0.66
CA ALA A 58 -3.06 -0.25 -0.91
C ALA A 58 -3.23 0.80 -2.03
N TYR A 59 -2.49 1.89 -1.96
CA TYR A 59 -2.53 2.99 -2.92
C TYR A 59 -2.15 2.51 -4.33
N ASN A 60 -1.02 1.83 -4.47
CA ASN A 60 -0.55 1.39 -5.78
C ASN A 60 -1.46 0.33 -6.39
N MET A 61 -1.96 -0.63 -5.60
CA MET A 61 -2.89 -1.65 -6.09
C MET A 61 -4.23 -1.04 -6.51
N LYS A 62 -4.73 -0.04 -5.77
CA LYS A 62 -5.93 0.73 -6.12
C LYS A 62 -5.74 1.49 -7.43
N VAL A 63 -4.69 2.33 -7.51
CA VAL A 63 -4.41 3.18 -8.68
C VAL A 63 -4.18 2.35 -9.95
N LEU A 64 -3.53 1.19 -9.83
CA LEU A 64 -3.29 0.28 -10.96
C LEU A 64 -4.53 -0.53 -11.37
N GLY A 65 -5.65 -0.42 -10.64
CA GLY A 65 -6.86 -1.21 -10.86
C GLY A 65 -6.64 -2.70 -10.62
N ARG A 66 -5.82 -3.05 -9.62
CA ARG A 66 -5.44 -4.44 -9.31
C ARG A 66 -6.09 -4.99 -8.05
N ALA A 67 -6.58 -4.13 -7.17
CA ALA A 67 -7.36 -4.53 -6.01
C ALA A 67 -8.46 -3.51 -5.71
N THR A 68 -9.51 -3.95 -5.03
CA THR A 68 -10.50 -3.08 -4.38
C THR A 68 -10.08 -2.89 -2.92
N VAL A 69 -9.96 -1.64 -2.47
CA VAL A 69 -9.65 -1.31 -1.08
C VAL A 69 -10.95 -1.14 -0.31
N ILE A 70 -11.09 -1.84 0.82
CA ILE A 70 -12.30 -1.84 1.64
C ILE A 70 -11.93 -1.56 3.10
N GLY A 71 -12.66 -0.66 3.76
CA GLY A 71 -12.46 -0.35 5.16
C GLY A 71 -12.44 1.15 5.41
N GLU A 72 -11.48 1.61 6.21
CA GLU A 72 -11.34 3.03 6.59
C GLU A 72 -10.19 3.70 5.81
N THR A 73 -10.23 5.04 5.76
CA THR A 73 -9.09 5.83 5.30
C THR A 73 -7.88 5.59 6.20
N THR A 74 -6.71 5.38 5.58
CA THR A 74 -5.47 5.10 6.30
C THR A 74 -4.85 6.35 6.93
N LYS A 75 -3.76 6.17 7.69
CA LYS A 75 -3.20 7.22 8.56
C LYS A 75 -2.53 8.40 7.82
N GLY A 76 -1.98 8.18 6.64
CA GLY A 76 -1.31 9.20 5.83
C GLY A 76 0.20 9.35 6.06
N GLY A 77 0.93 8.27 6.38
CA GLY A 77 2.39 8.30 6.54
C GLY A 77 3.09 7.76 5.29
N ALA A 78 3.30 8.59 4.28
CA ALA A 78 3.84 8.17 2.98
C ALA A 78 5.34 8.33 2.83
N ASN A 79 5.89 9.38 3.43
CA ASN A 79 7.24 9.81 3.11
C ASN A 79 8.28 9.14 4.03
N PRO A 80 9.30 8.45 3.46
CA PRO A 80 10.41 7.96 4.26
C PRO A 80 11.23 9.11 4.83
N GLY A 81 11.76 8.91 6.03
CA GLY A 81 12.50 9.91 6.77
C GLY A 81 13.13 9.34 8.03
N GLY A 82 13.71 10.23 8.82
CA GLY A 82 14.39 9.87 10.07
C GLY A 82 14.20 10.95 11.13
N ILE A 83 14.46 10.56 12.37
CA ILE A 83 14.54 11.51 13.49
C ILE A 83 15.90 12.20 13.43
N GLU A 84 15.89 13.52 13.30
CA GLU A 84 17.07 14.37 13.30
C GLU A 84 17.12 15.21 14.58
N ARG A 85 18.33 15.44 15.10
CA ARG A 85 18.54 16.36 16.21
C ARG A 85 18.52 17.80 15.70
N VAL A 86 17.72 18.64 16.35
CA VAL A 86 17.64 20.07 16.09
C VAL A 86 18.18 20.79 17.32
N GLY A 87 19.50 20.95 17.39
CA GLY A 87 20.18 21.49 18.57
C GLY A 87 20.27 20.48 19.72
N SER A 88 20.43 20.99 20.95
CA SER A 88 20.81 20.15 22.11
C SER A 88 19.65 19.44 22.81
N ARG A 89 18.40 19.87 22.61
CA ARG A 89 17.23 19.36 23.35
C ARG A 89 15.97 19.10 22.52
N LEU A 90 16.05 19.26 21.20
CA LEU A 90 14.93 19.04 20.29
C LEU A 90 15.30 18.00 19.24
N VAL A 91 14.32 17.19 18.86
CA VAL A 91 14.39 16.31 17.70
C VAL A 91 13.16 16.54 16.82
N ALA A 92 13.32 16.31 15.52
CA ALA A 92 12.23 16.38 14.56
C ALA A 92 12.31 15.19 13.60
N PHE A 93 11.17 14.64 13.21
CA PHE A 93 11.14 13.73 12.08
C PHE A 93 11.24 14.54 10.78
N ILE A 94 12.27 14.29 9.99
CA ILE A 94 12.50 14.98 8.73
C ILE A 94 12.30 13.98 7.58
N PRO A 95 11.32 14.21 6.68
CA PRO A 95 11.18 13.41 5.48
C PRO A 95 12.38 13.68 4.57
N THR A 96 13.11 12.61 4.23
CA THR A 96 14.27 12.67 3.33
C THR A 96 13.97 12.10 1.96
N GLY A 97 12.84 11.41 1.81
CA GLY A 97 12.31 10.99 0.53
C GLY A 97 10.81 11.22 0.41
N GLN A 98 10.33 11.19 -0.82
CA GLN A 98 8.92 11.30 -1.17
C GLN A 98 8.52 10.14 -2.07
N ALA A 99 7.50 9.39 -1.67
CA ALA A 99 6.81 8.48 -2.57
C ALA A 99 6.08 9.29 -3.64
N ARG A 100 6.19 8.94 -4.92
CA ARG A 100 5.49 9.63 -6.01
C ARG A 100 4.96 8.62 -7.01
N ASN A 101 3.65 8.44 -7.00
CA ASN A 101 3.03 7.51 -7.90
C ASN A 101 2.99 8.07 -9.33
N PRO A 102 3.38 7.28 -10.35
CA PRO A 102 3.54 7.75 -11.72
C PRO A 102 2.22 8.08 -12.44
N THR A 103 1.09 7.56 -11.95
CA THR A 103 -0.23 7.78 -12.54
C THR A 103 -0.89 9.02 -11.99
N THR A 104 -0.83 9.22 -10.67
CA THR A 104 -1.47 10.35 -9.99
C THR A 104 -0.56 11.58 -9.86
N GLY A 105 0.75 11.41 -10.02
CA GLY A 105 1.75 12.48 -9.84
C GLY A 105 1.97 12.88 -8.38
N THR A 106 1.24 12.26 -7.43
CA THR A 106 1.24 12.58 -5.99
C THR A 106 1.36 11.29 -5.15
N ASN A 107 1.06 11.37 -3.85
CA ASN A 107 1.02 10.26 -2.89
C ASN A 107 -0.09 10.43 -1.85
N TRP A 108 -0.07 9.57 -0.82
CA TRP A 108 -1.07 9.52 0.26
C TRP A 108 -0.65 10.29 1.52
N GLU A 109 0.41 11.11 1.49
CA GLU A 109 0.90 11.83 2.66
C GLU A 109 -0.20 12.74 3.24
N GLY A 110 -0.43 12.65 4.55
CA GLY A 110 -1.41 13.45 5.30
C GLY A 110 -2.87 13.12 5.04
N ALA A 111 -3.24 12.71 3.82
CA ALA A 111 -4.61 12.37 3.45
C ALA A 111 -4.94 10.89 3.70
N GLY A 112 -3.94 10.01 3.66
CA GLY A 112 -4.13 8.57 3.63
C GLY A 112 -4.69 8.07 2.30
N VAL A 113 -4.89 6.75 2.24
CA VAL A 113 -5.52 6.05 1.13
C VAL A 113 -6.99 5.92 1.47
N ALA A 114 -7.84 6.66 0.76
CA ALA A 114 -9.28 6.47 0.84
C ALA A 114 -9.65 5.07 0.29
N PRO A 115 -10.54 4.33 0.94
CA PRO A 115 -11.03 3.05 0.42
C PRO A 115 -11.88 3.25 -0.84
N ASP A 116 -12.06 2.20 -1.62
CA ASP A 116 -13.07 2.16 -2.70
C ASP A 116 -14.47 1.92 -2.12
N ILE A 117 -14.56 1.12 -1.05
CA ILE A 117 -15.78 0.85 -0.30
C ILE A 117 -15.54 1.15 1.17
N HIS A 118 -16.25 2.15 1.69
CA HIS A 118 -16.16 2.51 3.10
C HIS A 118 -16.83 1.45 3.98
N ALA A 119 -16.13 1.02 5.02
CA ALA A 119 -16.61 0.15 6.07
C ALA A 119 -15.84 0.41 7.36
N SER A 120 -16.39 0.08 8.53
CA SER A 120 -15.60 0.04 9.75
C SER A 120 -14.49 -1.01 9.61
N ALA A 121 -13.36 -0.83 10.30
CA ALA A 121 -12.30 -1.85 10.30
C ALA A 121 -12.80 -3.23 10.77
N ALA A 122 -13.81 -3.27 11.65
CA ALA A 122 -14.42 -4.49 12.14
C ALA A 122 -15.29 -5.19 11.08
N ASP A 123 -15.97 -4.42 10.23
CA ASP A 123 -16.89 -4.95 9.21
C ASP A 123 -16.21 -5.17 7.84
N ALA A 124 -15.02 -4.61 7.62
CA ALA A 124 -14.34 -4.63 6.33
C ALA A 124 -14.21 -6.03 5.72
N LEU A 125 -13.91 -7.05 6.54
CA LEU A 125 -13.85 -8.45 6.09
C LEU A 125 -15.23 -8.97 5.65
N ALA A 126 -16.27 -8.74 6.46
CA ALA A 126 -17.63 -9.16 6.13
C ALA A 126 -18.13 -8.50 4.83
N VAL A 127 -17.82 -7.21 4.65
CA VAL A 127 -18.10 -6.47 3.41
C VAL A 127 -17.34 -7.11 2.24
N ALA A 128 -16.04 -7.36 2.38
CA ALA A 128 -15.23 -7.98 1.33
C ALA A 128 -15.75 -9.35 0.89
N MET A 129 -16.20 -10.19 1.83
CA MET A 129 -16.77 -11.49 1.51
C MET A 129 -18.06 -11.39 0.71
N ARG A 130 -18.93 -10.46 1.10
CA ARG A 130 -20.16 -10.17 0.34
C ARG A 130 -19.82 -9.68 -1.06
N GLU A 131 -18.88 -8.75 -1.20
CA GLU A 131 -18.41 -8.25 -2.49
C GLU A 131 -17.86 -9.38 -3.36
N LEU A 132 -17.05 -10.27 -2.78
CA LEU A 132 -16.46 -11.42 -3.46
C LEU A 132 -17.45 -12.55 -3.75
N ARG A 133 -18.70 -12.46 -3.24
CA ARG A 133 -19.73 -13.50 -3.32
C ARG A 133 -19.25 -14.86 -2.79
N VAL A 134 -18.44 -14.83 -1.73
CA VAL A 134 -18.00 -16.06 -1.05
C VAL A 134 -19.18 -16.54 -0.18
N PRO A 135 -19.75 -17.73 -0.42
CA PRO A 135 -20.91 -18.21 0.35
C PRO A 135 -20.56 -18.35 1.84
N ASN A 136 -21.46 -17.84 2.69
CA ASN A 136 -21.46 -17.82 4.16
C ASN A 136 -20.37 -18.64 4.86
N VAL A 137 -19.15 -18.09 4.94
CA VAL A 137 -18.17 -18.57 5.91
C VAL A 137 -18.58 -17.96 7.24
N ARG A 138 -18.99 -18.79 8.19
CA ARG A 138 -19.29 -18.33 9.57
C ARG A 138 -18.06 -17.55 10.07
N SER A 139 -18.27 -16.32 10.52
CA SER A 139 -17.24 -15.32 10.88
C SER A 139 -16.11 -15.84 11.78
N LYS A 140 -16.33 -16.94 12.51
CA LYS A 140 -15.33 -17.61 13.37
C LYS A 140 -14.30 -18.47 12.61
N ALA A 141 -14.65 -18.99 11.42
CA ALA A 141 -13.79 -19.91 10.66
C ALA A 141 -12.71 -19.20 9.81
N LEU A 142 -12.79 -17.87 9.61
CA LEU A 142 -11.81 -17.15 8.77
C LEU A 142 -10.46 -16.91 9.45
N GLY A 143 -10.45 -16.76 10.78
CA GLY A 143 -9.20 -16.75 11.55
C GLY A 143 -8.45 -18.08 11.48
N GLU A 144 -9.15 -19.17 11.20
CA GLU A 144 -8.60 -20.52 11.04
C GLU A 144 -8.20 -20.82 9.57
N LEU A 145 -8.87 -20.20 8.59
CA LEU A 145 -8.59 -20.40 7.16
C LEU A 145 -7.30 -19.72 6.66
N THR A 146 -6.59 -18.97 7.50
CA THR A 146 -5.36 -18.24 7.13
C THR A 146 -4.20 -18.45 8.10
N THR A 147 -4.10 -19.63 8.73
CA THR A 147 -2.88 -20.00 9.46
C THR A 147 -1.76 -20.52 8.55
N GLU A 148 -2.04 -20.85 7.28
CA GLU A 148 -0.98 -20.96 6.29
C GLU A 148 -0.63 -19.56 5.78
N ALA A 149 0.43 -18.99 6.33
CA ALA A 149 1.11 -17.87 5.71
C ALA A 149 1.49 -18.27 4.27
N VAL A 150 0.76 -17.75 3.28
CA VAL A 150 1.04 -17.93 1.84
C VAL A 150 2.45 -17.41 1.49
N PHE A 151 3.03 -16.60 2.39
CA PHE A 151 4.41 -16.15 2.32
C PHE A 151 5.12 -16.42 3.66
N ARG A 152 6.08 -17.36 3.65
CA ARG A 152 7.09 -17.50 4.69
C ARG A 152 8.33 -16.74 4.23
N PRO A 153 8.61 -15.52 4.72
CA PRO A 153 9.86 -14.84 4.38
C PRO A 153 11.02 -15.75 4.79
N ALA A 154 12.00 -15.94 3.89
CA ALA A 154 13.23 -16.62 4.24
C ALA A 154 13.84 -15.88 5.44
N GLY A 155 14.14 -16.63 6.51
CA GLY A 155 14.67 -16.07 7.75
C GLY A 155 15.92 -15.25 7.48
N HIS A 156 16.01 -14.12 8.19
CA HIS A 156 17.27 -13.40 8.37
C HIS A 156 18.13 -14.10 9.42
#